data_AF-A0A345QVF3-F1
#
_entry.id   AF-A0A345QVF3-F1
#
_cell.length_a   1.000
_cell.length_b   1.000
_cell.length_c   1.000
_cell.angle_alpha   90.00
_cell.angle_beta   90.00
_cell.angle_gamma   90.00
#
_symmetry.space_group_name_H-M   'P 1'
#
loop_
_entity.id
_entity.type
_entity.pdbx_description
1 polymer ?
#
loop_
_entity_poly.entity_id
_entity_poly.type
_entity_poly.pdbx_seq_one_letter_code
_entity_poly.pdbx_strand_id
1 'polypeptide(L)'
;MTDMGVLHDRLHGGLWHTTHPDRFLAILASGGLRVEPDIPNSERWKASQPKYYPFVRHIGGISLFDFSDFEPERYEIQFPMSSWYEFVPYRKAWDGAVWIEIDRQASSRSLVKAEQLREAWDQDGMRQHTRMPQIEIAHVGDMPKTSFRSAFLTWAEGNEVREIDLSSEPAFSVLLDEWRAAVSW
;
A
#
# COMPACT_ATOMS: atom_id res chain seq x y z
N MET A 1 7.74 -8.70 -17.93
CA MET A 1 6.50 -9.29 -17.41
C MET A 1 6.78 -9.71 -15.99
N THR A 2 6.35 -8.89 -15.05
CA THR A 2 6.33 -9.25 -13.64
C THR A 2 5.16 -10.21 -13.50
N ASP A 3 5.43 -11.52 -13.46
CA ASP A 3 4.38 -12.50 -13.15
C ASP A 3 3.95 -12.26 -11.70
N MET A 4 2.76 -11.66 -11.53
CA MET A 4 2.18 -11.42 -10.21
C MET A 4 1.72 -12.72 -9.54
N GLY A 5 1.69 -13.86 -10.26
CA GLY A 5 1.41 -15.18 -9.72
C GLY A 5 0.19 -15.20 -8.80
N VAL A 6 0.36 -15.84 -7.63
CA VAL A 6 -0.68 -15.95 -6.58
C VAL A 6 -1.16 -14.58 -6.09
N LEU A 7 -0.32 -13.55 -6.12
CA LEU A 7 -0.72 -12.22 -5.66
C LEU A 7 -1.68 -11.51 -6.62
N HIS A 8 -1.65 -11.83 -7.91
CA HIS A 8 -2.62 -11.28 -8.85
C HIS A 8 -4.03 -11.60 -8.40
N ASP A 9 -4.32 -12.89 -8.19
CA ASP A 9 -5.64 -13.37 -7.79
C ASP A 9 -6.09 -12.83 -6.43
N ARG A 10 -5.14 -12.54 -5.54
CA ARG A 10 -5.42 -11.96 -4.21
C ARG A 10 -5.74 -10.48 -4.27
N LEU A 11 -4.98 -9.71 -5.04
CA LEU A 11 -5.14 -8.26 -5.11
C LEU A 11 -6.28 -7.85 -6.04
N HIS A 12 -6.55 -8.66 -7.07
CA HIS A 12 -7.53 -8.37 -8.10
C HIS A 12 -8.90 -7.96 -7.54
N GLY A 13 -9.48 -6.89 -8.09
CA GLY A 13 -10.79 -6.38 -7.68
C GLY A 13 -10.76 -5.48 -6.43
N GLY A 14 -9.75 -5.62 -5.56
CA GLY A 14 -9.74 -4.98 -4.25
C GLY A 14 -9.13 -3.58 -4.22
N LEU A 15 -9.32 -2.90 -3.09
CA LEU A 15 -8.65 -1.65 -2.74
C LEU A 15 -7.68 -1.94 -1.60
N TRP A 16 -6.41 -1.65 -1.77
CA TRP A 16 -5.38 -2.18 -0.89
C TRP A 16 -4.40 -1.14 -0.39
N HIS A 17 -3.95 -1.29 0.85
CA HIS A 17 -2.76 -0.61 1.38
C HIS A 17 -1.65 -1.64 1.60
N THR A 18 -0.40 -1.27 1.35
CA THR A 18 0.76 -2.12 1.63
C THR A 18 1.71 -1.46 2.64
N THR A 19 2.24 -2.24 3.55
CA THR A 19 3.17 -1.77 4.58
C THR A 19 4.21 -2.83 4.93
N HIS A 20 5.30 -2.39 5.56
CA HIS A 20 6.32 -3.29 6.09
C HIS A 20 5.73 -4.18 7.19
N PRO A 21 6.04 -5.49 7.25
CA PRO A 21 5.47 -6.40 8.26
C PRO A 21 5.61 -5.90 9.71
N ASP A 22 6.80 -5.43 10.12
CA ASP A 22 7.02 -4.88 11.46
C ASP A 22 6.11 -3.69 11.84
N ARG A 23 5.59 -2.94 10.86
CA ARG A 23 4.74 -1.76 11.13
C ARG A 23 3.29 -2.13 11.37
N PHE A 24 2.88 -3.33 10.99
CA PHE A 24 1.48 -3.71 11.06
C PHE A 24 0.96 -3.81 12.50
N LEU A 25 1.79 -4.27 13.45
CA LEU A 25 1.44 -4.24 14.88
C LEU A 25 1.18 -2.82 15.39
N ALA A 26 2.01 -1.85 14.99
CA ALA A 26 1.81 -0.45 15.37
C ALA A 26 0.52 0.14 14.77
N ILE A 27 0.19 -0.24 13.54
CA ILE A 27 -1.08 0.13 12.89
C ILE A 27 -2.27 -0.41 13.70
N LEU A 28 -2.25 -1.70 14.07
CA LEU A 28 -3.29 -2.31 14.90
C LEU A 28 -3.42 -1.61 16.27
N ALA A 29 -2.30 -1.44 16.98
CA ALA A 29 -2.25 -0.81 18.29
C ALA A 29 -2.72 0.66 18.28
N SER A 30 -2.45 1.37 17.18
CA SER A 30 -2.85 2.77 17.00
C SER A 30 -4.31 2.95 16.57
N GLY A 31 -5.01 1.84 16.28
CA GLY A 31 -6.42 1.81 15.88
C GLY A 31 -6.68 1.96 14.39
N GLY A 32 -5.64 1.96 13.53
CA GLY A 32 -5.79 2.15 12.09
C GLY A 32 -4.55 2.71 11.39
N LEU A 33 -4.73 3.14 10.14
CA LEU A 33 -3.70 3.83 9.36
C LEU A 33 -3.74 5.32 9.68
N ARG A 34 -2.57 5.91 9.93
CA ARG A 34 -2.42 7.35 10.14
C ARG A 34 -1.80 8.02 8.92
N VAL A 35 -2.21 9.25 8.64
CA VAL A 35 -1.60 10.08 7.59
C VAL A 35 -0.14 10.36 7.90
N GLU A 36 0.15 10.65 9.17
CA GLU A 36 1.50 10.88 9.68
C GLU A 36 1.81 9.85 10.78
N PRO A 37 2.18 8.61 10.42
CA PRO A 37 2.57 7.59 11.39
C PRO A 37 3.89 7.98 12.06
N ASP A 38 4.05 7.58 13.32
CA ASP A 38 5.27 7.79 14.09
C ASP A 38 6.36 6.81 13.65
N ILE A 39 6.94 7.06 12.48
CA ILE A 39 8.05 6.31 11.90
C ILE A 39 9.15 7.28 11.43
N PRO A 40 10.43 6.87 11.46
CA PRO A 40 11.52 7.67 10.94
C PRO A 40 11.26 8.13 9.50
N ASN A 41 11.65 9.36 9.18
CA ASN A 41 11.45 9.86 7.83
C ASN A 41 12.30 9.10 6.78
N SER A 42 13.42 8.48 7.19
CA SER A 42 14.23 7.59 6.33
C SER A 42 13.48 6.33 5.88
N GLU A 43 12.47 5.92 6.63
CA GLU A 43 11.67 4.72 6.41
C GLU A 43 10.47 4.96 5.50
N ARG A 44 10.18 6.22 5.19
CA ARG A 44 9.07 6.66 4.34
C ARG A 44 9.50 6.65 2.87
N TRP A 45 8.56 6.31 1.99
CA TRP A 45 8.83 6.30 0.56
C TRP A 45 9.08 7.72 0.02
N LYS A 46 10.17 7.89 -0.73
CA LYS A 46 10.59 9.16 -1.36
C LYS A 46 10.64 10.34 -0.39
N ALA A 47 11.04 10.07 0.84
CA ALA A 47 11.02 11.05 1.92
C ALA A 47 12.32 11.87 2.09
N SER A 48 13.29 11.72 1.19
CA SER A 48 14.58 12.43 1.27
C SER A 48 14.45 13.95 1.11
N GLN A 49 13.47 14.45 0.36
CA GLN A 49 13.23 15.89 0.19
C GLN A 49 11.72 16.20 0.12
N PRO A 50 11.18 17.15 0.91
CA PRO A 50 9.76 17.50 0.94
C PRO A 50 9.12 17.76 -0.43
N LYS A 51 9.84 18.44 -1.32
CA LYS A 51 9.39 18.71 -2.70
C LYS A 51 9.19 17.47 -3.58
N TYR A 52 9.68 16.30 -3.17
CA TYR A 52 9.57 15.04 -3.91
C TYR A 52 8.71 14.00 -3.20
N TYR A 53 8.05 14.38 -2.09
CA TYR A 53 7.15 13.48 -1.37
C TYR A 53 6.05 12.97 -2.31
N PRO A 54 5.52 11.76 -2.08
CA PRO A 54 4.31 11.31 -2.77
C PRO A 54 3.21 12.36 -2.69
N PHE A 55 2.51 12.60 -3.80
CA PHE A 55 1.47 13.63 -3.86
C PHE A 55 0.36 13.38 -2.84
N VAL A 56 0.02 12.11 -2.61
CA VAL A 56 -0.96 11.69 -1.59
C VAL A 56 -0.59 12.19 -0.19
N ARG A 57 0.71 12.19 0.17
CA ARG A 57 1.16 12.75 1.45
C ARG A 57 0.95 14.26 1.51
N HIS A 58 1.20 14.96 0.41
CA HIS A 58 1.05 16.42 0.33
C HIS A 58 -0.39 16.87 0.62
N ILE A 59 -1.38 16.10 0.14
CA ILE A 59 -2.80 16.39 0.37
C ILE A 59 -3.34 15.83 1.69
N GLY A 60 -2.47 15.36 2.60
CA GLY A 60 -2.88 14.79 3.89
C GLY A 60 -3.62 13.46 3.76
N GLY A 61 -3.25 12.64 2.76
CA GLY A 61 -3.88 11.36 2.50
C GLY A 61 -2.99 10.15 2.78
N ILE A 62 -3.64 8.98 2.80
CA ILE A 62 -3.06 7.65 2.82
C ILE A 62 -3.15 7.08 1.40
N SER A 63 -2.03 6.59 0.86
CA SER A 63 -1.97 5.99 -0.47
C SER A 63 -2.53 4.57 -0.45
N LEU A 64 -3.44 4.30 -1.40
CA LEU A 64 -4.09 3.02 -1.65
C LEU A 64 -3.89 2.61 -3.11
N PHE A 65 -3.87 1.32 -3.36
CA PHE A 65 -3.83 0.71 -4.68
C PHE A 65 -5.22 0.18 -5.04
N ASP A 66 -5.80 0.72 -6.12
CA ASP A 66 -7.05 0.21 -6.68
C ASP A 66 -6.74 -0.79 -7.79
N PHE A 67 -7.02 -2.06 -7.49
CA PHE A 67 -6.84 -3.19 -8.40
C PHE A 67 -8.15 -3.62 -9.08
N SER A 68 -9.22 -2.80 -9.03
CA SER A 68 -10.51 -3.15 -9.65
C SER A 68 -10.43 -3.40 -11.16
N ASP A 69 -9.70 -2.53 -11.88
CA ASP A 69 -9.54 -2.60 -13.33
C ASP A 69 -8.06 -2.73 -13.72
N PHE A 70 -7.24 -3.29 -12.83
CA PHE A 70 -5.80 -3.39 -13.04
C PHE A 70 -5.44 -4.64 -13.84
N GLU A 71 -4.94 -4.41 -15.05
CA GLU A 71 -4.36 -5.43 -15.93
C GLU A 71 -2.86 -5.12 -16.09
N PRO A 72 -1.94 -5.88 -15.46
CA PRO A 72 -0.52 -5.55 -15.40
C PRO A 72 0.10 -5.29 -16.77
N GLU A 73 -0.16 -6.16 -17.75
CA GLU A 73 0.41 -6.05 -19.10
C GLU A 73 -0.05 -4.78 -19.82
N ARG A 74 -1.36 -4.49 -19.76
CA ARG A 74 -1.93 -3.28 -20.36
C ARG A 74 -1.43 -2.02 -19.66
N TYR A 75 -1.33 -2.08 -18.33
CA TYR A 75 -0.83 -0.98 -17.51
C TYR A 75 0.64 -0.66 -17.81
N GLU A 76 1.50 -1.67 -17.96
CA GLU A 76 2.92 -1.51 -18.32
C GLU A 76 3.08 -0.85 -19.70
N ILE A 77 2.22 -1.20 -20.67
CA ILE A 77 2.22 -0.57 -22.00
C ILE A 77 1.78 0.90 -21.90
N GLN A 78 0.76 1.20 -21.11
CA GLN A 78 0.20 2.54 -20.99
C GLN A 78 1.07 3.48 -20.15
N PHE A 79 1.74 2.96 -19.11
CA PHE A 79 2.58 3.70 -18.18
C PHE A 79 3.95 3.01 -18.00
N PRO A 80 4.80 3.00 -19.04
CA PRO A 80 6.09 2.28 -19.00
C PRO A 80 7.07 2.84 -17.96
N MET A 81 6.83 4.07 -17.48
CA MET A 81 7.63 4.73 -16.44
C MET A 81 7.01 4.60 -15.03
N SER A 82 5.90 3.86 -14.88
CA SER A 82 5.29 3.63 -13.58
C SER A 82 6.20 2.79 -12.69
N SER A 83 6.12 3.00 -11.38
CA SER A 83 6.93 2.29 -10.38
C SER A 83 6.09 1.31 -9.55
N TRP A 84 4.99 0.80 -10.09
CA TRP A 84 4.09 -0.11 -9.38
C TRP A 84 4.79 -1.40 -8.93
N TYR A 85 5.72 -1.91 -9.75
CA TYR A 85 6.57 -3.07 -9.45
C TYR A 85 7.53 -2.87 -8.26
N GLU A 86 7.70 -1.62 -7.78
CA GLU A 86 8.40 -1.37 -6.52
C GLU A 86 7.62 -1.96 -5.34
N PHE A 87 6.29 -2.04 -5.43
CA PHE A 87 5.42 -2.46 -4.33
C PHE A 87 4.89 -3.87 -4.46
N VAL A 88 4.85 -4.41 -5.68
CA VAL A 88 4.32 -5.74 -5.96
C VAL A 88 5.48 -6.64 -6.41
N PRO A 89 5.75 -7.78 -5.75
CA PRO A 89 4.98 -8.37 -4.65
C PRO A 89 5.14 -7.64 -3.29
N TYR A 90 6.31 -7.03 -3.09
CA TYR A 90 6.68 -6.19 -1.96
C TYR A 90 7.91 -5.36 -2.36
N ARG A 91 8.24 -4.34 -1.56
CA ARG A 91 9.49 -3.58 -1.75
C ARG A 91 10.67 -4.46 -1.39
N LYS A 92 11.66 -4.57 -2.29
CA LYS A 92 12.84 -5.42 -2.07
C LYS A 92 13.54 -5.18 -0.74
N ALA A 93 13.62 -3.94 -0.28
CA ALA A 93 14.22 -3.59 1.01
C ALA A 93 13.42 -4.07 2.24
N TRP A 94 12.24 -4.67 2.05
CA TRP A 94 11.39 -5.17 3.11
C TRP A 94 11.36 -6.69 3.16
N ASP A 95 11.79 -7.41 2.12
CA ASP A 95 11.71 -8.87 2.01
C ASP A 95 10.33 -9.49 2.34
N GLY A 96 9.29 -8.68 2.25
CA GLY A 96 7.92 -9.04 2.56
C GLY A 96 7.02 -7.81 2.68
N ALA A 97 5.71 -8.05 2.67
CA ALA A 97 4.72 -6.99 2.86
C ALA A 97 3.47 -7.52 3.54
N VAL A 98 2.83 -6.65 4.32
CA VAL A 98 1.44 -6.83 4.71
C VAL A 98 0.57 -6.02 3.76
N TRP A 99 -0.37 -6.70 3.12
CA TRP A 99 -1.41 -6.11 2.31
C TRP A 99 -2.71 -6.06 3.12
N ILE A 100 -3.29 -4.87 3.25
CA ILE A 100 -4.52 -4.61 4.00
C ILE A 100 -5.59 -4.23 3.00
N GLU A 101 -6.66 -5.03 2.93
CA GLU A 101 -7.81 -4.73 2.09
C GLU A 101 -8.70 -3.69 2.77
N ILE A 102 -9.08 -2.66 2.03
CA ILE A 102 -9.90 -1.56 2.50
C ILE A 102 -11.33 -1.71 2.00
N ASP A 103 -12.30 -1.57 2.91
CA ASP A 103 -13.71 -1.45 2.57
C ASP A 103 -13.94 -0.11 1.85
N ARG A 104 -14.15 -0.21 0.53
CA ARG A 104 -14.41 0.92 -0.37
C ARG A 104 -15.70 1.66 0.00
N GLN A 105 -16.73 0.95 0.44
CA GLN A 105 -18.01 1.56 0.79
C GLN A 105 -17.89 2.35 2.09
N ALA A 106 -17.29 1.76 3.13
CA ALA A 106 -17.04 2.42 4.41
C ALA A 106 -16.14 3.66 4.26
N SER A 107 -15.19 3.63 3.31
CA SER A 107 -14.20 4.69 3.08
C SER A 107 -14.63 5.75 2.05
N SER A 108 -15.74 5.53 1.35
CA SER A 108 -16.13 6.25 0.12
C SER A 108 -16.12 7.78 0.21
N ARG A 109 -16.47 8.35 1.37
CA ARG A 109 -16.53 9.82 1.58
C ARG A 109 -15.18 10.50 1.55
N SER A 110 -14.11 9.78 1.86
CA SER A 110 -12.74 10.30 1.96
C SER A 110 -11.86 9.83 0.81
N LEU A 111 -12.38 9.02 -0.12
CA LEU A 111 -11.62 8.54 -1.27
C LEU A 111 -11.52 9.62 -2.37
N VAL A 112 -10.30 9.87 -2.82
CA VAL A 112 -9.98 10.70 -3.98
C VAL A 112 -9.44 9.79 -5.07
N LYS A 113 -10.23 9.61 -6.13
CA LYS A 113 -9.94 8.68 -7.23
C LYS A 113 -8.72 9.12 -8.04
N ALA A 114 -8.15 8.19 -8.79
CA ALA A 114 -6.93 8.41 -9.56
C ALA A 114 -7.04 9.58 -10.56
N GLU A 115 -8.21 9.79 -11.16
CA GLU A 115 -8.48 10.92 -12.06
C GLU A 115 -8.48 12.26 -11.31
N GLN A 116 -9.10 12.31 -10.14
CA GLN A 116 -9.12 13.51 -9.30
C GLN A 116 -7.71 13.82 -8.76
N LEU A 117 -6.94 12.79 -8.39
CA LEU A 117 -5.52 12.95 -8.04
C LEU A 117 -4.71 13.51 -9.19
N ARG A 118 -4.93 13.03 -10.42
CA ARG A 118 -4.27 13.55 -11.62
C ARG A 118 -4.60 15.03 -11.83
N GLU A 119 -5.87 15.38 -11.74
CA GLU A 119 -6.33 16.76 -11.94
C GLU A 119 -5.73 17.71 -10.92
N ALA A 120 -5.76 17.36 -9.63
CA ALA A 120 -5.13 18.17 -8.57
C ALA A 120 -3.61 18.28 -8.77
N TRP A 121 -2.95 17.16 -9.10
CA TRP A 121 -1.51 17.14 -9.38
C TRP A 121 -1.09 18.03 -10.56
N ASP A 122 -1.92 18.07 -11.61
CA ASP A 122 -1.70 18.92 -12.79
C ASP A 122 -2.01 20.40 -12.51
N GLN A 123 -3.14 20.71 -11.86
CA GLN A 123 -3.62 22.07 -11.62
C GLN A 123 -2.77 22.83 -10.61
N ASP A 124 -2.29 22.15 -9.57
CA ASP A 124 -1.54 22.79 -8.48
C ASP A 124 -0.05 22.99 -8.81
N GLY A 125 0.37 22.64 -10.04
CA GLY A 125 1.77 22.71 -10.45
C GLY A 125 2.69 21.75 -9.68
N MET A 126 2.12 20.67 -9.14
CA MET A 126 2.77 19.75 -8.18
C MET A 126 3.52 18.60 -8.87
N ARG A 127 3.94 18.78 -10.13
CA ARG A 127 4.53 17.72 -10.97
C ARG A 127 5.84 17.13 -10.45
N GLN A 128 6.49 17.82 -9.52
CA GLN A 128 7.65 17.30 -8.78
C GLN A 128 7.29 16.17 -7.80
N HIS A 129 6.03 16.09 -7.33
CA HIS A 129 5.56 15.04 -6.44
C HIS A 129 5.31 13.76 -7.22
N THR A 130 5.70 12.61 -6.64
CA THR A 130 5.47 11.31 -7.28
C THR A 130 4.02 10.88 -7.12
N ARG A 131 3.47 10.25 -8.16
CA ARG A 131 2.23 9.48 -8.11
C ARG A 131 2.37 8.20 -8.93
N MET A 132 1.57 7.18 -8.65
CA MET A 132 1.39 6.04 -9.55
C MET A 132 0.14 6.26 -10.41
N PRO A 133 0.27 6.42 -11.74
CA PRO A 133 -0.87 6.72 -12.60
C PRO A 133 -1.97 5.67 -12.47
N GLN A 134 -3.23 6.09 -12.38
CA GLN A 134 -4.45 5.26 -12.43
C GLN A 134 -4.66 4.22 -11.31
N ILE A 135 -3.62 3.60 -10.78
CA ILE A 135 -3.72 2.61 -9.70
C ILE A 135 -3.68 3.23 -8.32
N GLU A 136 -3.08 4.42 -8.16
CA GLU A 136 -3.05 5.10 -6.88
C GLU A 136 -4.32 5.91 -6.66
N ILE A 137 -4.95 5.66 -5.52
CA ILE A 137 -6.08 6.39 -4.96
C ILE A 137 -5.64 6.90 -3.58
N ALA A 138 -6.19 8.03 -3.13
CA ALA A 138 -5.93 8.53 -1.79
C ALA A 138 -7.16 8.36 -0.91
N HIS A 139 -6.94 8.02 0.36
CA HIS A 139 -7.90 8.27 1.43
C HIS A 139 -7.46 9.51 2.20
N VAL A 140 -8.25 10.58 2.21
CA VAL A 140 -7.92 11.82 2.93
C VAL A 140 -8.23 11.67 4.41
N GLY A 141 -7.23 11.94 5.25
CA GLY A 141 -7.31 11.76 6.70
C GLY A 141 -7.01 10.34 7.18
N ASP A 142 -6.93 10.20 8.50
CA ASP A 142 -6.68 8.92 9.16
C ASP A 142 -7.80 7.91 8.85
N MET A 143 -7.43 6.64 8.76
CA MET A 143 -8.36 5.55 8.44
C MET A 143 -8.46 4.57 9.61
N PRO A 144 -9.65 4.38 10.20
CA PRO A 144 -9.83 3.46 11.30
C PRO A 144 -9.70 2.01 10.85
N LYS A 145 -9.25 1.13 11.76
CA LYS A 145 -9.17 -0.32 11.57
C LYS A 145 -10.52 -0.94 11.17
N THR A 146 -11.64 -0.32 11.52
CA THR A 146 -12.99 -0.76 11.10
C THR A 146 -13.20 -0.68 9.59
N SER A 147 -12.36 0.06 8.86
CA SER A 147 -12.35 0.08 7.40
C SER A 147 -11.54 -1.06 6.78
N PHE A 148 -10.88 -1.91 7.58
CA PHE A 148 -10.11 -3.04 7.05
C PHE A 148 -11.01 -4.25 6.87
N ARG A 149 -11.05 -4.80 5.66
CA ARG A 149 -11.88 -5.97 5.33
C ARG A 149 -11.14 -7.28 5.57
N SER A 150 -9.88 -7.33 5.18
CA SER A 150 -8.98 -8.47 5.32
C SER A 150 -7.54 -7.98 5.32
N ALA A 151 -6.59 -8.84 5.70
CA ALA A 151 -5.17 -8.59 5.48
C ALA A 151 -4.42 -9.90 5.32
N PHE A 152 -3.31 -9.87 4.59
CA PHE A 152 -2.39 -10.99 4.48
C PHE A 152 -0.94 -10.53 4.51
N LEU A 153 -0.06 -11.42 4.99
CA LEU A 153 1.39 -11.29 4.92
C LEU A 153 1.92 -12.09 3.73
N THR A 154 2.83 -11.52 2.97
CA THR A 154 3.50 -12.21 1.86
C THR A 154 5.01 -11.99 1.85
N TRP A 155 5.76 -12.99 1.39
CA TRP A 155 7.22 -12.96 1.19
C TRP A 155 7.62 -13.98 0.11
N ALA A 156 8.92 -14.19 -0.09
CA ALA A 156 9.47 -15.12 -1.09
C ALA A 156 8.95 -14.81 -2.52
N GLU A 157 9.12 -13.57 -2.96
CA GLU A 157 8.64 -13.05 -4.25
C GLU A 157 7.11 -13.20 -4.45
N GLY A 158 6.34 -13.22 -3.36
CA GLY A 158 4.89 -13.34 -3.42
C GLY A 158 4.35 -14.77 -3.41
N ASN A 159 5.22 -15.77 -3.33
CA ASN A 159 4.83 -17.18 -3.36
C ASN A 159 4.32 -17.69 -2.01
N GLU A 160 4.79 -17.10 -0.91
CA GLU A 160 4.28 -17.40 0.43
C GLU A 160 3.24 -16.35 0.83
N VAL A 161 2.07 -16.82 1.26
CA VAL A 161 0.97 -15.98 1.71
C VAL A 161 0.39 -16.56 3.01
N ARG A 162 0.15 -15.71 4.00
CA ARG A 162 -0.53 -16.05 5.26
C ARG A 162 -1.64 -15.03 5.53
N GLU A 163 -2.86 -15.53 5.70
CA GLU A 163 -3.97 -14.69 6.14
C GLU A 163 -3.73 -14.18 7.55
N ILE A 164 -4.14 -12.94 7.80
CA ILE A 164 -4.02 -12.29 9.10
C ILE A 164 -5.41 -12.20 9.72
N ASP A 165 -5.54 -12.71 10.94
CA ASP A 165 -6.70 -12.43 11.77
C ASP A 165 -6.58 -11.01 12.36
N LEU A 166 -7.35 -10.08 11.78
CA LEU A 166 -7.40 -8.68 12.23
C LEU A 166 -7.88 -8.52 13.67
N SER A 167 -8.51 -9.54 14.28
CA SER A 167 -8.96 -9.52 15.66
C SER A 167 -7.90 -9.99 16.67
N SER A 168 -6.78 -10.56 16.20
CA SER A 168 -5.79 -11.22 17.05
C SER A 168 -4.36 -10.72 16.79
N GLU A 169 -3.94 -9.70 17.54
CA GLU A 169 -2.54 -9.25 17.56
C GLU A 169 -1.55 -10.37 17.92
N PRO A 170 -1.83 -11.26 18.90
CA PRO A 170 -0.93 -12.38 19.21
C PRO A 170 -0.73 -13.33 18.02
N ALA A 171 -1.78 -13.58 17.22
CA ALA A 171 -1.66 -14.43 16.04
C ALA A 171 -0.73 -13.80 14.99
N PHE A 172 -0.82 -12.49 14.78
CA PHE A 172 0.09 -11.81 13.87
C PHE A 172 1.54 -11.80 14.38
N SER A 173 1.77 -11.70 15.69
CA SER A 173 3.14 -11.76 16.23
C SER A 173 3.85 -13.08 15.90
N VAL A 174 3.11 -14.20 15.89
CA VAL A 174 3.66 -15.51 15.49
C VAL A 174 4.01 -15.52 13.99
N LEU A 175 3.13 -14.99 13.14
CA LEU A 175 3.39 -14.86 11.70
C LEU A 175 4.59 -13.94 11.41
N LEU A 176 4.75 -12.88 12.19
CA LEU A 176 5.87 -11.96 12.07
C LEU A 176 7.20 -12.66 12.40
N ASP A 177 7.23 -13.51 13.42
CA ASP A 177 8.41 -14.29 13.76
C ASP A 177 8.72 -15.37 12.70
N GLU A 178 7.70 -16.01 12.11
CA GLU A 178 7.85 -16.92 10.96
C GLU A 178 8.52 -16.20 9.77
N TRP A 179 8.01 -15.03 9.40
CA TRP A 179 8.57 -14.23 8.31
C TRP A 179 10.01 -13.81 8.60
N ARG A 180 10.30 -13.27 9.79
CA ARG A 180 11.68 -12.88 10.19
C ARG A 180 12.65 -14.05 10.08
N ALA A 181 12.24 -15.24 10.51
CA ALA A 181 13.07 -16.44 10.40
C ALA A 181 13.31 -16.85 8.93
N ALA A 182 12.36 -16.60 8.03
CA ALA A 182 12.47 -16.95 6.61
C ALA A 182 13.38 -15.99 5.81
N VAL A 183 13.44 -14.72 6.19
CA VAL A 183 14.16 -13.67 5.44
C VAL A 183 15.52 -13.29 6.01
N SER A 184 15.84 -13.74 7.22
CA SER A 184 17.14 -13.53 7.85
C SER A 184 18.18 -14.51 7.26
N TRP A 185 18.93 -14.07 6.24
CA TRP A 185 20.08 -14.79 5.66
C TRP A 185 21.37 -14.00 5.83
#